data_AF-A0A3M1NNU9-F1
#
_entry.id   AF-A0A3M1NNU9-F1
#
_cell.length_a   1.000
_cell.length_b   1.000
_cell.length_c   1.000
_cell.angle_alpha   90.00
_cell.angle_beta   90.00
_cell.angle_gamma   90.00
#
_symmetry.space_group_name_H-M   'P 1'
#
loop_
_entity.id
_entity.type
_entity.pdbx_description
1 polymer ?
#
loop_
_entity_poly.entity_id
_entity_poly.type
_entity_poly.pdbx_seq_one_letter_code
_entity_poly.pdbx_strand_id
1 'polypeptide(L)'
;MRTIKYLLVMFLIYSMYAQVNEYYFRIPYEDLSVIDEWTRLFSVDDVDANYVYGYANPEQWKMLSSMGLSPEQLPHPSSLYKHRMSQSPAEVLTDWDTYPTYLDYRVMMQQFATNYPDICRLDTMGYSVQGRLLLSVKITDNPDQEEDEPEFLYTSTMHGDETVGYVLLLRLIDYLLSNYGQPTPEGERVTHLVDNMEIWINPLFNPDGTYWGGNNTVDYAIRFNANGVDLNRNFPDRITDPDNTTDGREAETAAMMNFVREHNFNLSANFHGGAQVVNYPWDNGAPSGTYSACPDDSWFIDVSMVYASTNPDMLNGGFPNGITNGCDWYAIYGGRQDWIYYWHGGRETTIELWNIKNPPGSVLPGRWENNRESFLAYMEQAFKGIRGIVTDSLTGTPLAARIDIVGIDNAPVFTDPDVGDYHRLLLPGNYDVVVSADSYYTDTLYNVLVTDSVATRLDVALLPLSPTGIQTASAEQLSQQVYLYSNYPNPFNPVTHLSFRIRQKGWVRLVIYDLLGRTVKVLQDQLISPGEYEVSWNATNDHGEPVSSGVYIYQLNFQPHTQPLSVSKQGKMLLLR
;
A
#
# COMPACT_ATOMS: atom_id res chain seq x y z
N MET A 1 -18.84 55.14 -43.07
CA MET A 1 -19.62 53.89 -42.89
C MET A 1 -18.77 52.63 -43.19
N ARG A 2 -17.53 52.57 -42.69
CA ARG A 2 -16.62 51.40 -42.84
C ARG A 2 -15.68 51.34 -41.62
N THR A 3 -16.25 51.06 -40.45
CA THR A 3 -15.44 50.83 -39.22
C THR A 3 -16.14 49.93 -38.20
N ILE A 4 -17.20 49.21 -38.59
CA ILE A 4 -17.99 48.32 -37.71
C ILE A 4 -18.00 46.89 -38.27
N LYS A 5 -16.83 46.38 -38.71
CA LYS A 5 -16.68 44.97 -39.11
C LYS A 5 -15.48 44.25 -38.49
N TYR A 6 -14.58 44.96 -37.81
CA TYR A 6 -13.43 44.35 -37.13
C TYR A 6 -13.65 44.13 -35.62
N LEU A 7 -14.60 44.83 -34.99
CA LEU A 7 -14.95 44.54 -33.58
C LEU A 7 -15.84 43.30 -33.42
N LEU A 8 -16.63 42.93 -34.43
CA LEU A 8 -17.51 41.75 -34.34
C LEU A 8 -16.75 40.42 -34.49
N VAL A 9 -15.62 40.41 -35.19
CA VAL A 9 -14.81 39.19 -35.40
C VAL A 9 -13.94 38.88 -34.16
N MET A 10 -13.48 39.90 -33.41
CA MET A 10 -12.85 39.66 -32.10
C MET A 10 -13.86 39.19 -31.04
N PHE A 11 -15.12 39.64 -31.09
CA PHE A 11 -16.17 39.16 -30.18
C PHE A 11 -16.68 37.74 -30.54
N LEU A 12 -16.62 37.36 -31.83
CA LEU A 12 -16.97 36.01 -32.30
C LEU A 12 -15.88 34.95 -32.03
N ILE A 13 -14.62 35.37 -31.89
CA ILE A 13 -13.55 34.47 -31.40
C ILE A 13 -13.71 34.29 -29.89
N TYR A 14 -14.08 35.33 -29.13
CA TYR A 14 -14.39 35.21 -27.70
C TYR A 14 -15.62 34.33 -27.41
N SER A 15 -16.57 34.22 -28.34
CA SER A 15 -17.78 33.38 -28.15
C SER A 15 -17.61 31.91 -28.52
N MET A 16 -16.45 31.48 -29.05
CA MET A 16 -16.09 30.05 -29.12
C MET A 16 -15.21 29.60 -27.94
N TYR A 17 -14.75 30.55 -27.10
CA TYR A 17 -14.12 30.29 -25.80
C TYR A 17 -15.15 30.20 -24.65
N ALA A 18 -16.44 30.25 -24.96
CA ALA A 18 -17.46 29.96 -23.97
C ALA A 18 -17.49 28.45 -23.70
N GLN A 19 -17.20 28.07 -22.44
CA GLN A 19 -17.43 26.77 -21.79
C GLN A 19 -16.29 25.75 -21.72
N VAL A 20 -15.05 26.19 -21.49
CA VAL A 20 -14.25 25.45 -20.51
C VAL A 20 -14.47 26.16 -19.18
N ASN A 21 -15.17 25.52 -18.24
CA ASN A 21 -15.39 26.06 -16.89
C ASN A 21 -14.11 25.91 -16.04
N GLU A 22 -12.95 26.12 -16.65
CA GLU A 22 -11.64 25.87 -16.05
C GLU A 22 -10.61 26.82 -16.66
N TYR A 23 -9.82 27.45 -15.80
CA TYR A 23 -8.78 28.40 -16.16
C TYR A 23 -7.42 27.77 -15.87
N TYR A 24 -6.58 27.62 -16.89
CA TYR A 24 -5.16 27.29 -16.71
C TYR A 24 -4.34 28.57 -16.67
N PHE A 25 -3.43 28.69 -15.71
CA PHE A 25 -2.68 29.92 -15.48
C PHE A 25 -1.32 29.65 -14.83
N ARG A 26 -0.53 30.72 -14.74
CA ARG A 26 0.66 30.76 -13.89
C ARG A 26 0.69 32.00 -13.00
N ILE A 27 1.30 31.89 -11.83
CA ILE A 27 1.47 32.98 -10.86
C ILE A 27 2.94 33.04 -10.45
N PRO A 28 3.59 34.22 -10.48
CA PRO A 28 4.94 34.36 -9.93
C PRO A 28 4.92 34.13 -8.42
N TYR A 29 5.97 33.52 -7.89
CA TYR A 29 6.14 33.30 -6.46
C TYR A 29 7.56 33.71 -6.02
N GLU A 30 7.75 33.95 -4.73
CA GLU A 30 9.06 34.29 -4.15
C GLU A 30 9.67 33.12 -3.37
N ASP A 31 8.82 32.30 -2.72
CA ASP A 31 9.21 31.19 -1.86
C ASP A 31 8.18 30.05 -1.98
N LEU A 32 8.63 28.79 -2.05
CA LEU A 32 7.75 27.63 -2.25
C LEU A 32 6.78 27.42 -1.09
N SER A 33 7.07 27.89 0.12
CA SER A 33 6.18 27.77 1.27
C SER A 33 4.83 28.48 1.09
N VAL A 34 4.70 29.41 0.13
CA VAL A 34 3.38 30.01 -0.20
C VAL A 34 2.41 28.97 -0.77
N ILE A 35 2.94 27.89 -1.35
CA ILE A 35 2.14 26.81 -1.94
C ILE A 35 1.35 26.07 -0.86
N ASP A 36 1.86 25.99 0.37
CA ASP A 36 1.12 25.39 1.48
C ASP A 36 -0.27 26.03 1.63
N GLU A 37 -0.38 27.35 1.42
CA GLU A 37 -1.68 28.03 1.40
C GLU A 37 -2.41 27.85 0.06
N TRP A 38 -1.72 28.03 -1.05
CA TRP A 38 -2.33 28.09 -2.38
C TRP A 38 -2.93 26.76 -2.85
N THR A 39 -2.30 25.64 -2.50
CA THR A 39 -2.78 24.29 -2.86
C THR A 39 -4.14 23.96 -2.23
N ARG A 40 -4.56 24.69 -1.19
CA ARG A 40 -5.90 24.60 -0.57
C ARG A 40 -6.95 25.52 -1.21
N LEU A 41 -6.51 26.44 -2.07
CA LEU A 41 -7.35 27.47 -2.68
C LEU A 41 -7.70 27.13 -4.12
N PHE A 42 -6.74 26.57 -4.85
CA PHE A 42 -6.87 26.14 -6.23
C PHE A 42 -5.97 24.93 -6.50
N SER A 43 -6.15 24.30 -7.65
CA SER A 43 -5.36 23.13 -8.02
C SER A 43 -3.99 23.57 -8.53
N VAL A 44 -2.97 23.45 -7.70
CA VAL A 44 -1.56 23.55 -8.14
C VAL A 44 -1.23 22.34 -9.01
N ASP A 45 -0.58 22.62 -10.15
CA ASP A 45 -0.28 21.65 -11.20
C ASP A 45 1.22 21.32 -11.30
N ASP A 46 2.05 22.36 -11.38
CA ASP A 46 3.50 22.24 -11.50
C ASP A 46 4.17 23.52 -10.98
N VAL A 47 5.47 23.44 -10.71
CA VAL A 47 6.27 24.55 -10.23
C VAL A 47 7.63 24.56 -10.92
N ASP A 48 7.97 25.70 -11.51
CA ASP A 48 9.32 25.97 -12.02
C ASP A 48 10.04 27.01 -11.16
N ALA A 49 11.24 27.43 -11.55
CA ALA A 49 12.05 28.39 -10.80
C ALA A 49 11.42 29.78 -10.60
N ASN A 50 10.36 30.13 -11.34
CA ASN A 50 9.75 31.47 -11.33
C ASN A 50 8.23 31.45 -11.14
N TYR A 51 7.56 30.35 -11.50
CA TYR A 51 6.11 30.29 -11.55
C TYR A 51 5.54 29.03 -10.90
N VAL A 52 4.39 29.21 -10.24
CA VAL A 52 3.44 28.14 -9.92
C VAL A 52 2.40 28.10 -11.04
N TYR A 53 2.23 26.92 -11.63
CA TYR A 53 1.17 26.63 -12.61
C TYR A 53 -0.02 26.03 -11.89
N GLY A 54 -1.23 26.35 -12.36
CA GLY A 54 -2.42 25.84 -11.72
C GLY A 54 -3.69 25.98 -12.53
N TYR A 55 -4.71 25.32 -12.01
CA TYR A 55 -6.07 25.30 -12.52
C TYR A 55 -7.03 25.91 -11.50
N ALA A 56 -8.00 26.68 -11.99
CA ALA A 56 -9.05 27.26 -11.17
C ALA A 56 -10.40 27.13 -11.87
N ASN A 57 -11.42 26.77 -11.10
CA ASN A 57 -12.81 26.89 -11.54
C ASN A 57 -13.23 28.38 -11.54
N PRO A 58 -14.42 28.75 -12.06
CA PRO A 58 -14.81 30.15 -12.20
C PRO A 58 -14.96 30.92 -10.89
N GLU A 59 -15.17 30.23 -9.76
CA GLU A 59 -15.23 30.85 -8.44
C GLU A 59 -13.82 31.11 -7.90
N GLN A 60 -12.94 30.11 -7.99
CA GLN A 60 -11.53 30.21 -7.62
C GLN A 60 -10.82 31.29 -8.45
N TRP A 61 -11.10 31.38 -9.76
CA TRP A 61 -10.51 32.42 -10.63
C TRP A 61 -10.86 33.84 -10.18
N LYS A 62 -12.12 34.07 -9.78
CA LYS A 62 -12.54 35.35 -9.20
C LYS A 62 -11.86 35.61 -7.86
N MET A 63 -11.69 34.57 -7.05
CA MET A 63 -11.02 34.65 -5.75
C MET A 63 -9.55 35.04 -5.90
N LEU A 64 -8.81 34.46 -6.85
CA LEU A 64 -7.40 34.80 -7.10
C LEU A 64 -7.19 36.31 -7.28
N SER A 65 -8.05 36.95 -8.08
CA SER A 65 -8.02 38.40 -8.29
C SER A 65 -8.29 39.20 -7.00
N SER A 66 -9.16 38.69 -6.12
CA SER A 66 -9.50 39.34 -4.85
C SER A 66 -8.39 39.24 -3.80
N MET A 67 -7.50 38.26 -3.91
CA MET A 67 -6.35 38.06 -3.04
C MET A 67 -5.15 38.95 -3.40
N GLY A 68 -5.25 39.76 -4.46
CA GLY A 68 -4.15 40.56 -4.97
C GLY A 68 -3.11 39.75 -5.75
N LEU A 69 -3.37 38.47 -6.01
CA LEU A 69 -2.57 37.66 -6.94
C LEU A 69 -2.81 38.16 -8.37
N SER A 70 -1.77 38.17 -9.18
CA SER A 70 -1.82 38.59 -10.59
C SER A 70 -1.60 37.39 -11.51
N PRO A 71 -2.57 36.45 -11.62
CA PRO A 71 -2.41 35.27 -12.46
C PRO A 71 -2.38 35.65 -13.94
N GLU A 72 -1.43 35.06 -14.68
CA GLU A 72 -1.40 35.11 -16.14
C GLU A 72 -2.16 33.89 -16.68
N GLN A 73 -3.31 34.13 -17.31
CA GLN A 73 -4.07 33.06 -17.97
C GLN A 73 -3.29 32.54 -19.18
N LEU A 74 -3.16 31.21 -19.27
CA LEU A 74 -2.51 30.49 -20.35
C LEU A 74 -3.55 29.77 -21.22
N PRO A 75 -3.19 29.37 -22.46
CA PRO A 75 -4.00 28.43 -23.23
C PRO A 75 -4.15 27.10 -22.47
N HIS A 76 -5.36 26.57 -22.40
CA HIS A 76 -5.63 25.28 -21.73
C HIS A 76 -4.85 24.14 -22.43
N PRO A 77 -4.22 23.19 -21.69
CA PRO A 77 -3.44 22.10 -22.29
C PRO A 77 -4.22 21.28 -23.34
N SER A 78 -5.44 20.86 -23.04
CA SER A 78 -6.36 20.19 -23.99
C SER A 78 -6.84 21.03 -25.20
N SER A 79 -6.47 22.30 -25.30
CA SER A 79 -6.80 23.15 -26.46
C SER A 79 -5.68 23.20 -27.52
N LEU A 80 -4.50 22.64 -27.21
CA LEU A 80 -3.31 22.74 -28.04
C LEU A 80 -3.31 21.80 -29.24
N TYR A 81 -4.01 20.66 -29.13
CA TYR A 81 -4.01 19.60 -30.12
C TYR A 81 -5.41 19.17 -30.51
N LYS A 82 -5.51 18.53 -31.68
CA LYS A 82 -6.71 17.83 -32.15
C LYS A 82 -6.47 16.34 -32.12
N HIS A 83 -7.42 15.61 -31.59
CA HIS A 83 -7.28 14.18 -31.36
C HIS A 83 -8.00 13.37 -32.44
N ARG A 84 -7.33 12.33 -32.94
CA ARG A 84 -7.98 11.30 -33.73
C ARG A 84 -8.71 10.36 -32.80
N MET A 85 -10.03 10.35 -32.92
CA MET A 85 -10.90 9.44 -32.19
C MET A 85 -11.10 8.15 -32.98
N SER A 86 -11.26 7.03 -32.27
CA SER A 86 -11.65 5.75 -32.85
C SER A 86 -12.95 5.86 -33.62
N GLN A 87 -13.06 5.11 -34.71
CA GLN A 87 -14.28 4.92 -35.50
C GLN A 87 -15.02 3.65 -35.10
N SER A 88 -14.36 2.74 -34.37
CA SER A 88 -14.96 1.53 -33.80
C SER A 88 -14.16 0.99 -32.61
N PRO A 89 -14.74 0.14 -31.75
CA PRO A 89 -14.01 -0.51 -30.66
C PRO A 89 -12.85 -1.38 -31.16
N ALA A 90 -13.04 -2.06 -32.29
CA ALA A 90 -12.03 -2.94 -32.88
C ALA A 90 -10.80 -2.19 -33.38
N GLU A 91 -10.97 -0.94 -33.83
CA GLU A 91 -9.88 -0.10 -34.31
C GLU A 91 -8.88 0.19 -33.18
N VAL A 92 -9.36 0.53 -31.98
CA VAL A 92 -8.49 0.90 -30.85
C VAL A 92 -7.53 -0.24 -30.49
N LEU A 93 -8.00 -1.49 -30.48
CA LEU A 93 -7.18 -2.67 -30.17
C LEU A 93 -6.13 -2.97 -31.27
N THR A 94 -6.35 -2.48 -32.49
CA THR A 94 -5.43 -2.66 -33.61
C THR A 94 -4.55 -1.45 -33.89
N ASP A 95 -4.95 -0.28 -33.38
CA ASP A 95 -4.40 1.03 -33.71
C ASP A 95 -4.30 1.91 -32.46
N TRP A 96 -3.20 1.72 -31.72
CA TRP A 96 -2.87 2.41 -30.47
C TRP A 96 -2.45 3.88 -30.65
N ASP A 97 -2.69 4.48 -31.82
CA ASP A 97 -2.43 5.90 -32.10
C ASP A 97 -3.71 6.78 -32.02
N THR A 98 -4.80 6.22 -31.49
CA THR A 98 -6.11 6.87 -31.37
C THR A 98 -6.61 6.90 -29.93
N TYR A 99 -7.52 7.84 -29.64
CA TYR A 99 -8.27 7.85 -28.39
C TYR A 99 -9.65 7.19 -28.59
N PRO A 100 -10.11 6.36 -27.64
CA PRO A 100 -11.45 5.78 -27.72
C PRO A 100 -12.53 6.86 -27.51
N THR A 101 -13.65 6.74 -28.23
CA THR A 101 -14.89 7.38 -27.76
C THR A 101 -15.32 6.76 -26.42
N TYR A 102 -16.15 7.44 -25.63
CA TYR A 102 -16.62 6.87 -24.36
C TYR A 102 -17.39 5.55 -24.58
N LEU A 103 -18.12 5.44 -25.69
CA LEU A 103 -18.79 4.20 -26.04
C LEU A 103 -17.77 3.10 -26.36
N ASP A 104 -16.76 3.38 -27.17
CA ASP A 104 -15.74 2.41 -27.55
C ASP A 104 -14.95 1.93 -26.33
N TYR A 105 -14.59 2.84 -25.42
CA TYR A 105 -13.98 2.50 -24.14
C TYR A 105 -14.78 1.47 -23.34
N ARG A 106 -16.07 1.72 -23.13
CA ARG A 106 -16.93 0.77 -22.39
C ARG A 106 -17.02 -0.57 -23.09
N VAL A 107 -17.10 -0.57 -24.42
CA VAL A 107 -17.15 -1.81 -25.20
C VAL A 107 -15.82 -2.56 -25.10
N MET A 108 -14.69 -1.88 -25.15
CA MET A 108 -13.37 -2.49 -24.99
C MET A 108 -13.20 -3.14 -23.61
N MET A 109 -13.53 -2.40 -22.54
CA MET A 109 -13.46 -2.94 -21.17
C MET A 109 -14.32 -4.20 -21.02
N GLN A 110 -15.53 -4.22 -21.60
CA GLN A 110 -16.37 -5.42 -21.65
C GLN A 110 -15.77 -6.54 -22.51
N GLN A 111 -15.15 -6.20 -23.63
CA GLN A 111 -14.53 -7.18 -24.53
C GLN A 111 -13.32 -7.87 -23.89
N PHE A 112 -12.52 -7.18 -23.09
CA PHE A 112 -11.44 -7.81 -22.34
C PHE A 112 -11.96 -8.97 -21.47
N ALA A 113 -12.97 -8.72 -20.64
CA ALA A 113 -13.58 -9.76 -19.81
C ALA A 113 -14.29 -10.85 -20.64
N THR A 114 -14.93 -10.49 -21.75
CA THR A 114 -15.69 -11.44 -22.58
C THR A 114 -14.78 -12.36 -23.40
N ASN A 115 -13.64 -11.83 -23.87
CA ASN A 115 -12.69 -12.57 -24.70
C ASN A 115 -11.74 -13.45 -23.85
N TYR A 116 -11.51 -13.07 -22.59
CA TYR A 116 -10.63 -13.76 -21.66
C TYR A 116 -11.35 -14.10 -20.35
N PRO A 117 -12.49 -14.84 -20.40
CA PRO A 117 -13.33 -15.09 -19.23
C PRO A 117 -12.69 -16.02 -18.20
N ASP A 118 -11.62 -16.72 -18.53
CA ASP A 118 -10.93 -17.57 -17.56
C ASP A 118 -10.00 -16.76 -16.66
N ILE A 119 -9.58 -15.55 -17.09
CA ILE A 119 -8.57 -14.75 -16.38
C ILE A 119 -8.94 -13.28 -16.19
N CYS A 120 -10.13 -12.83 -16.62
CA CYS A 120 -10.50 -11.42 -16.56
C CYS A 120 -11.97 -11.21 -16.16
N ARG A 121 -12.20 -10.29 -15.23
CA ARG A 121 -13.54 -9.80 -14.86
C ARG A 121 -13.58 -8.29 -15.03
N LEU A 122 -14.70 -7.80 -15.54
CA LEU A 122 -15.02 -6.37 -15.57
C LEU A 122 -15.78 -6.05 -14.29
N ASP A 123 -15.34 -5.01 -13.58
CA ASP A 123 -16.03 -4.44 -12.45
C ASP A 123 -16.37 -2.95 -12.67
N THR A 124 -17.34 -2.46 -11.91
CA THR A 124 -17.73 -1.06 -11.86
C THR A 124 -17.61 -0.55 -10.43
N MET A 125 -16.51 0.18 -10.16
CA MET A 125 -16.22 0.78 -8.85
C MET A 125 -17.29 1.78 -8.41
N GLY A 126 -17.99 2.38 -9.38
CA GLY A 126 -19.06 3.34 -9.13
C GLY A 126 -19.42 4.17 -10.36
N TYR A 127 -19.98 5.35 -10.10
CA TYR A 127 -20.43 6.28 -11.11
C TYR A 127 -19.84 7.66 -10.86
N SER A 128 -19.47 8.35 -11.94
CA SER A 128 -19.12 9.77 -11.92
C SER A 128 -20.33 10.65 -11.60
N VAL A 129 -20.11 11.94 -11.36
CA VAL A 129 -21.18 12.93 -11.13
C VAL A 129 -22.24 12.93 -12.23
N GLN A 130 -21.84 12.79 -13.50
CA GLN A 130 -22.76 12.73 -14.65
C GLN A 130 -23.24 11.30 -14.98
N GLY A 131 -22.99 10.32 -14.10
CA GLY A 131 -23.48 8.95 -14.25
C GLY A 131 -22.67 8.10 -15.24
N ARG A 132 -21.44 8.50 -15.58
CA ARG A 132 -20.52 7.65 -16.35
C ARG A 132 -19.94 6.57 -15.44
N LEU A 133 -19.76 5.36 -15.96
CA LEU A 133 -19.18 4.23 -15.23
C LEU A 133 -17.69 4.47 -14.94
N LEU A 134 -17.29 4.15 -13.71
CA LEU A 134 -15.88 4.03 -13.30
C LEU A 134 -15.50 2.55 -13.39
N LEU A 135 -14.92 2.15 -14.53
CA LEU A 135 -14.67 0.74 -14.85
C LEU A 135 -13.26 0.31 -14.45
N SER A 136 -13.15 -0.88 -13.86
CA SER A 136 -11.89 -1.55 -13.59
C SER A 136 -11.95 -2.98 -14.13
N VAL A 137 -10.80 -3.57 -14.49
CA VAL A 137 -10.72 -5.02 -14.72
C VAL A 137 -9.87 -5.68 -13.64
N LYS A 138 -10.30 -6.84 -13.15
CA LYS A 138 -9.51 -7.80 -12.38
C LYS A 138 -8.89 -8.80 -13.36
N ILE A 139 -7.58 -9.02 -13.28
CA ILE A 139 -6.82 -9.97 -14.09
C ILE A 139 -6.02 -10.87 -13.13
N THR A 140 -6.33 -12.16 -13.12
CA THR A 140 -5.72 -13.24 -12.29
C THR A 140 -6.10 -14.58 -12.92
N ASP A 141 -5.41 -15.69 -12.62
CA ASP A 141 -5.75 -17.02 -13.12
C ASP A 141 -7.03 -17.61 -12.50
N ASN A 142 -7.45 -17.14 -11.32
CA ASN A 142 -8.71 -17.58 -10.67
C ASN A 142 -9.64 -16.41 -10.31
N PRO A 143 -10.21 -15.69 -11.28
CA PRO A 143 -10.87 -14.40 -11.04
C PRO A 143 -12.22 -14.46 -10.31
N ASP A 144 -12.70 -15.65 -9.96
CA ASP A 144 -13.93 -15.88 -9.18
C ASP A 144 -13.64 -16.35 -7.73
N GLN A 145 -12.38 -16.42 -7.33
CA GLN A 145 -11.94 -16.86 -6.00
C GLN A 145 -10.96 -15.84 -5.43
N GLU A 146 -11.04 -15.65 -4.12
CA GLU A 146 -10.02 -14.92 -3.38
C GLU A 146 -8.92 -15.91 -2.99
N GLU A 147 -7.67 -15.51 -3.20
CA GLU A 147 -6.51 -16.37 -3.02
C GLU A 147 -5.45 -15.69 -2.16
N ASP A 148 -4.51 -16.48 -1.67
CA ASP A 148 -3.33 -15.98 -0.98
C ASP A 148 -2.39 -15.42 -2.06
N GLU A 149 -2.70 -14.21 -2.55
CA GLU A 149 -2.01 -13.49 -3.61
C GLU A 149 -1.97 -11.99 -3.28
N PRO A 150 -0.90 -11.28 -3.63
CA PRO A 150 -0.89 -9.84 -3.50
C PRO A 150 -1.93 -9.20 -4.43
N GLU A 151 -2.68 -8.25 -3.91
CA GLU A 151 -3.55 -7.38 -4.69
C GLU A 151 -2.80 -6.14 -5.15
N PHE A 152 -2.92 -5.83 -6.44
CA PHE A 152 -2.21 -4.76 -7.11
C PHE A 152 -3.15 -3.82 -7.85
N LEU A 153 -2.94 -2.50 -7.75
CA LEU A 153 -3.79 -1.51 -8.42
C LEU A 153 -3.03 -0.53 -9.30
N TYR A 154 -3.39 -0.47 -10.58
CA TYR A 154 -3.06 0.66 -11.46
C TYR A 154 -4.30 1.46 -11.82
N THR A 155 -4.21 2.78 -11.67
CA THR A 155 -5.27 3.69 -12.17
C THR A 155 -4.68 4.86 -12.92
N SER A 156 -5.45 5.47 -13.81
CA SER A 156 -5.02 6.69 -14.50
C SER A 156 -6.15 7.70 -14.62
N THR A 157 -5.78 8.93 -15.00
CA THR A 157 -6.72 9.92 -15.53
C THR A 157 -7.72 10.34 -14.47
N MET A 158 -7.23 10.53 -13.23
CA MET A 158 -8.02 11.21 -12.19
C MET A 158 -8.15 12.71 -12.48
N HIS A 159 -7.16 13.26 -13.16
CA HIS A 159 -7.26 14.52 -13.88
C HIS A 159 -7.69 14.23 -15.31
N GLY A 160 -8.85 14.78 -15.70
CA GLY A 160 -9.51 14.37 -16.95
C GLY A 160 -8.72 14.74 -18.21
N ASP A 161 -7.84 15.74 -18.15
CA ASP A 161 -6.98 16.18 -19.24
C ASP A 161 -5.60 15.51 -19.30
N GLU A 162 -5.31 14.57 -18.40
CA GLU A 162 -4.07 13.80 -18.35
C GLU A 162 -4.27 12.41 -18.97
N THR A 163 -4.29 12.36 -20.30
CA THR A 163 -4.87 11.25 -21.07
C THR A 163 -3.85 10.21 -21.57
N VAL A 164 -2.56 10.40 -21.30
CA VAL A 164 -1.52 9.42 -21.72
C VAL A 164 -1.73 8.07 -21.04
N GLY A 165 -1.85 8.07 -19.71
CA GLY A 165 -2.04 6.83 -18.95
C GLY A 165 -3.34 6.12 -19.29
N TYR A 166 -4.38 6.86 -19.72
CA TYR A 166 -5.64 6.27 -20.19
C TYR A 166 -5.42 5.23 -21.28
N VAL A 167 -4.71 5.60 -22.34
CA VAL A 167 -4.47 4.70 -23.48
C VAL A 167 -3.41 3.66 -23.15
N LEU A 168 -2.38 4.03 -22.36
CA LEU A 168 -1.34 3.08 -21.97
C LEU A 168 -1.88 1.95 -21.08
N LEU A 169 -2.81 2.24 -20.16
CA LEU A 169 -3.42 1.21 -19.33
C LEU A 169 -4.39 0.32 -20.11
N LEU A 170 -5.14 0.86 -21.09
CA LEU A 170 -5.91 0.03 -22.02
C LEU A 170 -5.00 -0.94 -22.81
N ARG A 171 -3.83 -0.46 -23.23
CA ARG A 171 -2.83 -1.29 -23.90
C ARG A 171 -2.16 -2.29 -22.97
N LEU A 172 -1.97 -1.95 -21.69
CA LEU A 172 -1.45 -2.87 -20.69
C LEU A 172 -2.42 -4.03 -20.45
N ILE A 173 -3.72 -3.76 -20.35
CA ILE A 173 -4.74 -4.81 -20.23
C ILE A 173 -4.65 -5.76 -21.43
N ASP A 174 -4.67 -5.22 -22.67
CA ASP A 174 -4.53 -6.04 -23.87
C ASP A 174 -3.22 -6.84 -23.89
N TYR A 175 -2.11 -6.22 -23.46
CA TYR A 175 -0.79 -6.85 -23.39
C TYR A 175 -0.76 -8.04 -22.42
N LEU A 176 -1.30 -7.88 -21.21
CA LEU A 176 -1.36 -8.95 -20.21
C LEU A 176 -2.24 -10.11 -20.72
N LEU A 177 -3.44 -9.80 -21.21
CA LEU A 177 -4.38 -10.83 -21.66
C LEU A 177 -3.89 -11.59 -22.90
N SER A 178 -3.30 -10.89 -23.86
CA SER A 178 -2.83 -11.50 -25.12
C SER A 178 -1.53 -12.29 -24.98
N ASN A 179 -0.68 -11.98 -23.99
CA ASN A 179 0.57 -12.69 -23.73
C ASN A 179 0.44 -13.81 -22.69
N TYR A 180 -0.65 -13.86 -21.93
CA TYR A 180 -0.91 -14.95 -21.00
C TYR A 180 -0.89 -16.33 -21.69
N GLY A 181 -0.14 -17.28 -21.13
CA GLY A 181 0.03 -18.63 -21.65
C GLY A 181 0.84 -18.75 -22.95
N GLN A 182 1.43 -17.65 -23.47
CA GLN A 182 2.25 -17.72 -24.67
C GLN A 182 3.63 -18.34 -24.37
N PRO A 183 4.13 -19.28 -25.22
CA PRO A 183 5.43 -19.93 -25.02
C PRO A 183 6.59 -19.03 -25.50
N THR A 184 6.66 -17.82 -24.97
CA THR A 184 7.72 -16.83 -25.20
C THR A 184 8.24 -16.32 -23.85
N PRO A 185 9.45 -15.76 -23.76
CA PRO A 185 9.95 -15.17 -22.51
C PRO A 185 9.00 -14.10 -21.94
N GLU A 186 8.37 -13.29 -22.81
CA GLU A 186 7.36 -12.31 -22.42
C GLU A 186 6.09 -12.99 -21.90
N GLY A 187 5.63 -14.05 -22.56
CA GLY A 187 4.46 -14.80 -22.14
C GLY A 187 4.67 -15.52 -20.83
N GLU A 188 5.85 -16.09 -20.57
CA GLU A 188 6.23 -16.69 -19.29
C GLU A 188 6.22 -15.66 -18.15
N ARG A 189 6.77 -14.46 -18.40
CA ARG A 189 6.76 -13.35 -17.43
C ARG A 189 5.34 -12.88 -17.12
N VAL A 190 4.51 -12.69 -18.14
CA VAL A 190 3.11 -12.28 -17.97
C VAL A 190 2.29 -13.37 -17.29
N THR A 191 2.51 -14.63 -17.64
CA THR A 191 1.85 -15.78 -16.98
C THR A 191 2.20 -15.81 -15.51
N HIS A 192 3.47 -15.64 -15.14
CA HIS A 192 3.86 -15.55 -13.74
C HIS A 192 3.18 -14.40 -12.99
N LEU A 193 3.01 -13.24 -13.63
CA LEU A 193 2.27 -12.12 -13.04
C LEU A 193 0.81 -12.48 -12.79
N VAL A 194 0.11 -13.03 -13.80
CA VAL A 194 -1.32 -13.36 -13.71
C VAL A 194 -1.61 -14.55 -12.79
N ASP A 195 -0.71 -15.53 -12.71
CA ASP A 195 -0.84 -16.75 -11.88
C ASP A 195 -0.51 -16.53 -10.39
N ASN A 196 -0.03 -15.34 -10.00
CA ASN A 196 0.48 -15.11 -8.64
C ASN A 196 0.08 -13.74 -8.07
N MET A 197 -0.81 -13.00 -8.74
CA MET A 197 -1.20 -11.66 -8.37
C MET A 197 -2.60 -11.34 -8.88
N GLU A 198 -3.36 -10.68 -8.02
CA GLU A 198 -4.61 -10.09 -8.39
C GLU A 198 -4.40 -8.67 -8.93
N ILE A 199 -4.42 -8.53 -10.27
CA ILE A 199 -4.09 -7.28 -10.95
C ILE A 199 -5.36 -6.49 -11.28
N TRP A 200 -5.53 -5.34 -10.67
CA TRP A 200 -6.62 -4.40 -10.93
C TRP A 200 -6.16 -3.21 -11.77
N ILE A 201 -6.89 -2.91 -12.84
CA ILE A 201 -6.56 -1.80 -13.75
C ILE A 201 -7.79 -0.93 -14.05
N ASN A 202 -7.74 0.34 -13.64
CA ASN A 202 -8.70 1.40 -13.98
C ASN A 202 -8.07 2.46 -14.92
N PRO A 203 -8.32 2.40 -16.24
CA PRO A 203 -7.71 3.36 -17.17
C PRO A 203 -8.24 4.80 -17.06
N LEU A 204 -9.48 4.97 -16.60
CA LEU A 204 -10.20 6.24 -16.66
C LEU A 204 -10.98 6.48 -15.37
N PHE A 205 -10.36 7.20 -14.43
CA PHE A 205 -10.98 7.51 -13.14
C PHE A 205 -11.91 8.72 -13.19
N ASN A 206 -11.62 9.72 -14.04
CA ASN A 206 -12.44 10.92 -14.23
C ASN A 206 -13.01 11.00 -15.66
N PRO A 207 -13.99 10.14 -16.03
CA PRO A 207 -14.59 10.18 -17.35
C PRO A 207 -15.37 11.47 -17.62
N ASP A 208 -15.74 12.22 -16.57
CA ASP A 208 -16.44 13.49 -16.72
C ASP A 208 -15.54 14.61 -17.21
N GLY A 209 -14.34 14.73 -16.65
CA GLY A 209 -13.32 15.65 -17.12
C GLY A 209 -12.80 15.28 -18.51
N THR A 210 -12.52 14.00 -18.76
CA THR A 210 -11.98 13.54 -20.06
C THR A 210 -12.94 13.75 -21.22
N TYR A 211 -14.23 13.47 -21.02
CA TYR A 211 -15.27 13.65 -22.05
C TYR A 211 -16.10 14.90 -21.82
N TRP A 212 -15.47 15.98 -21.34
CA TRP A 212 -16.13 17.28 -21.14
C TRP A 212 -16.71 17.84 -22.44
N GLY A 213 -15.96 17.74 -23.55
CA GLY A 213 -16.41 18.10 -24.90
C GLY A 213 -17.50 17.19 -25.48
N GLY A 214 -17.92 16.15 -24.75
CA GLY A 214 -18.90 15.15 -25.14
C GLY A 214 -18.29 13.77 -25.36
N ASN A 215 -19.13 12.73 -25.30
CA ASN A 215 -18.71 11.31 -25.34
C ASN A 215 -17.94 10.87 -26.60
N ASN A 216 -17.85 11.70 -27.63
CA ASN A 216 -17.20 11.37 -28.90
C ASN A 216 -15.82 12.04 -29.07
N THR A 217 -15.31 12.73 -28.05
CA THR A 217 -14.02 13.43 -28.16
C THR A 217 -13.35 13.62 -26.79
N VAL A 218 -12.02 13.55 -26.78
CA VAL A 218 -11.18 14.03 -25.66
C VAL A 218 -10.63 15.44 -25.91
N ASP A 219 -11.04 16.09 -27.01
CA ASP A 219 -10.76 17.51 -27.22
C ASP A 219 -11.42 18.32 -26.11
N TYR A 220 -10.71 19.33 -25.59
CA TYR A 220 -11.19 20.19 -24.50
C TYR A 220 -11.52 19.43 -23.21
N ALA A 221 -10.93 18.25 -22.99
CA ALA A 221 -10.89 17.61 -21.68
C ALA A 221 -10.40 18.60 -20.61
N ILE A 222 -10.99 18.54 -19.42
CA ILE A 222 -10.66 19.39 -18.28
C ILE A 222 -10.02 18.57 -17.16
N ARG A 223 -9.26 19.22 -16.29
CA ARG A 223 -8.62 18.60 -15.14
C ARG A 223 -9.63 18.12 -14.10
N PHE A 224 -10.54 19.00 -13.71
CA PHE A 224 -11.51 18.75 -12.64
C PHE A 224 -12.55 17.67 -13.01
N ASN A 225 -13.28 17.19 -11.99
CA ASN A 225 -14.51 16.43 -12.23
C ASN A 225 -15.67 17.37 -12.66
N ALA A 226 -16.88 16.84 -12.86
CA ALA A 226 -18.01 17.64 -13.36
C ALA A 226 -18.43 18.80 -12.43
N ASN A 227 -18.10 18.72 -11.13
CA ASN A 227 -18.40 19.76 -10.15
C ASN A 227 -17.27 20.81 -10.01
N GLY A 228 -16.20 20.70 -10.79
CA GLY A 228 -15.07 21.64 -10.73
C GLY A 228 -14.15 21.42 -9.52
N VAL A 229 -14.07 20.17 -9.02
CA VAL A 229 -13.21 19.74 -7.92
C VAL A 229 -12.02 18.94 -8.46
N ASP A 230 -10.84 19.17 -7.90
CA ASP A 230 -9.67 18.32 -8.12
C ASP A 230 -9.79 17.05 -7.28
N LEU A 231 -9.95 15.90 -7.94
CA LEU A 231 -10.09 14.62 -7.26
C LEU A 231 -8.85 14.24 -6.44
N ASN A 232 -7.66 14.70 -6.84
CA ASN A 232 -6.40 14.50 -6.10
C ASN A 232 -6.14 15.60 -5.04
N ARG A 233 -7.19 16.35 -4.66
CA ARG A 233 -7.25 17.21 -3.46
C ARG A 233 -8.47 16.89 -2.60
N ASN A 234 -9.19 15.82 -2.93
CA ASN A 234 -10.49 15.52 -2.35
C ASN A 234 -10.48 14.34 -1.37
N PHE A 235 -9.39 13.57 -1.27
CA PHE A 235 -9.27 12.49 -0.28
C PHE A 235 -9.05 13.06 1.14
N PRO A 236 -9.38 12.30 2.20
CA PRO A 236 -8.98 12.65 3.56
C PRO A 236 -7.46 12.88 3.67
N ASP A 237 -7.07 13.83 4.50
CA ASP A 237 -5.67 14.24 4.67
C ASP A 237 -5.22 14.05 6.12
N ARG A 238 -4.10 13.36 6.32
CA ARG A 238 -3.63 12.97 7.66
C ARG A 238 -3.34 14.17 8.60
N ILE A 239 -3.21 15.38 8.05
CA ILE A 239 -2.92 16.61 8.82
C ILE A 239 -4.16 17.50 8.91
N THR A 240 -4.75 17.85 7.76
CA THR A 240 -5.77 18.91 7.70
C THR A 240 -7.20 18.39 7.70
N ASP A 241 -7.39 17.11 7.39
CA ASP A 241 -8.70 16.48 7.27
C ASP A 241 -8.64 15.00 7.72
N PRO A 242 -8.35 14.75 9.01
CA PRO A 242 -8.02 13.42 9.51
C PRO A 242 -9.25 12.51 9.67
N ASP A 243 -10.46 13.01 9.36
CA ASP A 243 -11.67 12.21 9.39
C ASP A 243 -11.77 11.38 8.11
N ASN A 244 -11.46 10.08 8.21
CA ASN A 244 -11.44 9.16 7.07
C ASN A 244 -12.85 8.72 6.64
N THR A 245 -13.67 9.68 6.23
CA THR A 245 -15.07 9.50 5.82
C THR A 245 -15.29 9.86 4.35
N THR A 246 -16.29 9.22 3.74
CA THR A 246 -16.81 9.58 2.40
C THR A 246 -17.73 10.79 2.42
N ASP A 247 -18.13 11.27 3.59
CA ASP A 247 -18.99 12.44 3.72
C ASP A 247 -18.30 13.69 3.14
N GLY A 248 -19.00 14.39 2.24
CA GLY A 248 -18.46 15.59 1.58
C GLY A 248 -17.46 15.32 0.46
N ARG A 249 -17.21 14.06 0.10
CA ARG A 249 -16.36 13.67 -1.03
C ARG A 249 -17.15 13.68 -2.34
N GLU A 250 -16.46 13.92 -3.44
CA GLU A 250 -17.00 13.77 -4.79
C GLU A 250 -17.38 12.31 -5.08
N ALA A 251 -18.29 12.10 -6.02
CA ALA A 251 -18.81 10.76 -6.34
C ALA A 251 -17.68 9.79 -6.73
N GLU A 252 -16.72 10.26 -7.52
CA GLU A 252 -15.55 9.48 -7.93
C GLU A 252 -14.66 9.13 -6.75
N THR A 253 -14.34 10.11 -5.90
CA THR A 253 -13.52 9.92 -4.70
C THR A 253 -14.18 8.94 -3.72
N ALA A 254 -15.48 9.10 -3.45
CA ALA A 254 -16.21 8.17 -2.59
C ALA A 254 -16.24 6.74 -3.16
N ALA A 255 -16.39 6.59 -4.48
CA ALA A 255 -16.33 5.29 -5.15
C ALA A 255 -14.96 4.62 -4.96
N MET A 256 -13.85 5.35 -5.18
CA MET A 256 -12.50 4.82 -4.95
C MET A 256 -12.26 4.49 -3.48
N MET A 257 -12.73 5.32 -2.56
CA MET A 257 -12.57 5.07 -1.13
C MET A 257 -13.30 3.79 -0.69
N ASN A 258 -14.46 3.49 -1.26
CA ASN A 258 -15.17 2.24 -0.99
C ASN A 258 -14.49 1.06 -1.67
N PHE A 259 -14.06 1.23 -2.93
CA PHE A 259 -13.32 0.21 -3.66
C PHE A 259 -12.06 -0.22 -2.90
N VAL A 260 -11.22 0.71 -2.45
CA VAL A 260 -10.02 0.40 -1.66
C VAL A 260 -10.32 -0.14 -0.25
N ARG A 261 -11.54 0.05 0.28
CA ARG A 261 -11.96 -0.58 1.57
C ARG A 261 -12.40 -2.03 1.41
N GLU A 262 -12.80 -2.41 0.20
CA GLU A 262 -13.29 -3.75 -0.13
C GLU A 262 -12.17 -4.67 -0.62
N HIS A 263 -10.94 -4.16 -0.71
CA HIS A 263 -9.76 -4.82 -1.28
C HIS A 263 -8.54 -4.55 -0.40
N ASN A 264 -7.54 -5.43 -0.44
CA ASN A 264 -6.29 -5.31 0.31
C ASN A 264 -5.10 -4.95 -0.59
N PHE A 265 -5.21 -3.87 -1.37
CA PHE A 265 -4.16 -3.43 -2.29
C PHE A 265 -2.81 -3.21 -1.60
N ASN A 266 -1.82 -4.06 -1.90
CA ASN A 266 -0.50 -4.00 -1.26
C ASN A 266 0.43 -3.01 -1.98
N LEU A 267 0.35 -2.97 -3.31
CA LEU A 267 1.12 -2.06 -4.16
C LEU A 267 0.21 -1.43 -5.21
N SER A 268 0.39 -0.14 -5.46
CA SER A 268 -0.40 0.59 -6.42
C SER A 268 0.35 1.75 -7.06
N ALA A 269 -0.15 2.26 -8.18
CA ALA A 269 0.24 3.55 -8.70
C ALA A 269 -0.93 4.28 -9.39
N ASN A 270 -0.96 5.61 -9.23
CA ASN A 270 -1.83 6.49 -9.97
C ASN A 270 -1.03 7.24 -11.05
N PHE A 271 -1.50 7.22 -12.30
CA PHE A 271 -0.80 7.83 -13.43
C PHE A 271 -1.36 9.20 -13.78
N HIS A 272 -0.43 10.12 -14.01
CA HIS A 272 -0.63 11.54 -14.28
C HIS A 272 0.13 11.99 -15.53
N GLY A 273 -0.07 13.25 -15.90
CA GLY A 273 0.72 13.94 -16.91
C GLY A 273 0.87 15.42 -16.62
N GLY A 274 1.88 16.03 -17.24
CA GLY A 274 2.29 17.42 -16.98
C GLY A 274 3.76 17.49 -16.63
N ALA A 275 4.29 16.44 -16.02
CA ALA A 275 5.72 16.27 -15.76
C ALA A 275 6.20 14.89 -16.24
N GLN A 276 7.43 14.54 -15.87
CA GLN A 276 7.99 13.23 -16.14
C GLN A 276 8.88 12.74 -14.98
N VAL A 277 8.26 12.07 -14.02
CA VAL A 277 8.87 11.70 -12.74
C VAL A 277 8.01 10.65 -12.00
N VAL A 278 8.64 9.81 -11.17
CA VAL A 278 7.93 9.07 -10.11
C VAL A 278 7.92 9.91 -8.84
N ASN A 279 6.74 10.39 -8.47
CA ASN A 279 6.46 11.04 -7.21
C ASN A 279 6.15 9.98 -6.13
N TYR A 280 6.75 10.11 -4.96
CA TYR A 280 6.51 9.21 -3.83
C TYR A 280 6.23 9.96 -2.51
N PRO A 281 5.56 9.30 -1.54
CA PRO A 281 5.18 9.91 -0.28
C PRO A 281 6.34 10.49 0.56
N TRP A 282 6.06 11.44 1.45
CA TRP A 282 4.77 12.12 1.58
C TRP A 282 4.63 13.29 0.59
N ASP A 283 3.40 13.53 0.16
CA ASP A 283 3.02 14.71 -0.61
C ASP A 283 2.94 15.98 0.26
N ASN A 284 2.85 15.85 1.59
CA ASN A 284 2.88 16.96 2.54
C ASN A 284 3.56 16.61 3.87
N GLY A 285 3.58 17.58 4.80
CA GLY A 285 4.03 17.40 6.20
C GLY A 285 5.28 18.19 6.56
N ALA A 286 6.08 18.55 5.57
CA ALA A 286 7.06 19.62 5.66
C ALA A 286 6.51 20.87 4.94
N PRO A 287 7.14 22.05 5.10
CA PRO A 287 6.85 23.18 4.22
C PRO A 287 7.07 22.79 2.75
N SER A 288 6.21 23.24 1.86
CA SER A 288 6.32 22.96 0.42
C SER A 288 7.72 23.30 -0.14
N GLY A 289 8.27 22.41 -0.96
CA GLY A 289 9.64 22.50 -1.46
C GLY A 289 10.68 21.94 -0.48
N THR A 290 10.25 21.15 0.48
CA THR A 290 11.12 20.48 1.46
C THR A 290 10.76 19.00 1.56
N TYR A 291 11.78 18.16 1.57
CA TYR A 291 11.66 16.72 1.79
C TYR A 291 10.81 16.34 3.01
N SER A 292 9.77 15.52 2.78
CA SER A 292 8.89 14.97 3.82
C SER A 292 8.95 13.44 3.82
N ALA A 293 9.89 12.90 4.59
CA ALA A 293 10.15 11.45 4.64
C ALA A 293 8.98 10.70 5.29
N CYS A 294 8.60 9.57 4.68
CA CYS A 294 7.65 8.63 5.28
C CYS A 294 8.33 7.48 6.04
N PRO A 295 7.62 6.69 6.86
CA PRO A 295 8.28 5.59 7.57
C PRO A 295 8.98 4.58 6.64
N ASP A 296 8.41 4.32 5.45
CA ASP A 296 8.96 3.44 4.41
C ASP A 296 9.81 4.18 3.36
N ASP A 297 10.36 5.35 3.67
CA ASP A 297 11.03 6.26 2.72
C ASP A 297 12.06 5.57 1.82
N SER A 298 12.97 4.80 2.42
CA SER A 298 14.00 4.07 1.66
C SER A 298 13.41 3.03 0.71
N TRP A 299 12.30 2.39 1.07
CA TRP A 299 11.61 1.43 0.21
C TRP A 299 10.91 2.15 -0.95
N PHE A 300 10.25 3.29 -0.69
CA PHE A 300 9.62 4.10 -1.74
C PHE A 300 10.64 4.62 -2.74
N ILE A 301 11.80 5.08 -2.28
CA ILE A 301 12.92 5.51 -3.15
C ILE A 301 13.34 4.36 -4.07
N ASP A 302 13.55 3.16 -3.53
CA ASP A 302 14.00 1.99 -4.30
C ASP A 302 12.99 1.59 -5.38
N VAL A 303 11.72 1.43 -5.00
CA VAL A 303 10.64 1.06 -5.92
C VAL A 303 10.37 2.15 -6.97
N SER A 304 10.50 3.43 -6.60
CA SER A 304 10.41 4.53 -7.56
C SER A 304 11.54 4.48 -8.58
N MET A 305 12.76 4.16 -8.15
CA MET A 305 13.90 3.97 -9.07
C MET A 305 13.72 2.78 -10.00
N VAL A 306 13.03 1.71 -9.58
CA VAL A 306 12.70 0.58 -10.48
C VAL A 306 11.93 1.10 -11.69
N TYR A 307 10.83 1.84 -11.49
CA TYR A 307 10.04 2.37 -12.60
C TYR A 307 10.82 3.41 -13.42
N ALA A 308 11.48 4.35 -12.75
CA ALA A 308 12.19 5.45 -13.41
C ALA A 308 13.38 4.96 -14.24
N SER A 309 14.15 3.99 -13.74
CA SER A 309 15.36 3.49 -14.43
C SER A 309 15.06 2.63 -15.66
N THR A 310 13.89 2.00 -15.71
CA THR A 310 13.43 1.25 -16.89
C THR A 310 12.69 2.13 -17.90
N ASN A 311 12.39 3.39 -17.57
CA ASN A 311 11.83 4.37 -18.48
C ASN A 311 12.93 5.32 -19.00
N PRO A 312 13.33 5.23 -20.28
CA PRO A 312 14.45 5.99 -20.82
C PRO A 312 14.20 7.50 -20.83
N ASP A 313 12.96 7.95 -20.98
CA ASP A 313 12.66 9.37 -21.00
C ASP A 313 12.66 9.96 -19.57
N MET A 314 12.17 9.19 -18.59
CA MET A 314 12.11 9.60 -17.19
C MET A 314 13.49 9.62 -16.53
N LEU A 315 14.31 8.59 -16.78
CA LEU A 315 15.69 8.53 -16.28
C LEU A 315 16.54 9.71 -16.78
N ASN A 316 16.29 10.17 -18.01
CA ASN A 316 16.98 11.30 -18.63
C ASN A 316 16.16 12.60 -18.54
N GLY A 317 15.14 12.63 -17.68
CA GLY A 317 14.21 13.74 -17.50
C GLY A 317 14.76 14.89 -16.66
N GLY A 318 13.87 15.78 -16.24
CA GLY A 318 14.22 16.97 -15.46
C GLY A 318 14.53 16.72 -13.98
N PHE A 319 14.16 15.56 -13.46
CA PHE A 319 14.30 15.20 -12.05
C PHE A 319 15.51 14.29 -11.82
N PRO A 320 16.32 14.51 -10.77
CA PRO A 320 17.42 13.61 -10.44
C PRO A 320 16.96 12.16 -10.30
N ASN A 321 17.56 11.25 -11.07
CA ASN A 321 17.19 9.83 -11.17
C ASN A 321 15.74 9.56 -11.63
N GLY A 322 15.02 10.57 -12.11
CA GLY A 322 13.62 10.44 -12.54
C GLY A 322 12.62 10.24 -11.40
N ILE A 323 12.97 10.58 -10.16
CA ILE A 323 12.10 10.45 -8.98
C ILE A 323 12.06 11.75 -8.16
N THR A 324 11.01 11.93 -7.35
CA THR A 324 10.92 13.03 -6.39
C THR A 324 10.05 12.65 -5.18
N ASN A 325 10.40 13.15 -4.00
CA ASN A 325 9.45 13.19 -2.88
C ASN A 325 8.40 14.26 -3.19
N GLY A 326 7.12 13.99 -2.88
CA GLY A 326 6.05 14.90 -3.29
C GLY A 326 6.12 16.27 -2.64
N CYS A 327 6.32 16.32 -1.32
CA CYS A 327 6.44 17.59 -0.62
C CYS A 327 7.68 18.41 -1.05
N ASP A 328 8.77 17.74 -1.43
CA ASP A 328 10.00 18.36 -1.96
C ASP A 328 9.80 18.98 -3.34
N TRP A 329 8.91 18.42 -4.16
CA TRP A 329 8.49 19.03 -5.41
C TRP A 329 7.56 20.21 -5.14
N TYR A 330 6.38 19.94 -4.57
CA TYR A 330 5.48 20.94 -3.98
C TYR A 330 4.39 20.26 -3.13
N ALA A 331 3.96 20.90 -2.04
CA ALA A 331 3.02 20.27 -1.12
C ALA A 331 1.61 20.10 -1.72
N ILE A 332 1.03 18.92 -1.50
CA ILE A 332 -0.33 18.55 -1.87
C ILE A 332 -1.07 18.01 -0.64
N TYR A 333 -2.30 18.47 -0.41
CA TYR A 333 -3.17 17.99 0.67
C TYR A 333 -4.38 17.27 0.09
N GLY A 334 -4.77 16.16 0.72
CA GLY A 334 -5.92 15.35 0.27
C GLY A 334 -5.67 14.57 -1.03
N GLY A 335 -4.41 14.19 -1.27
CA GLY A 335 -4.02 13.30 -2.36
C GLY A 335 -4.30 11.83 -2.06
N ARG A 336 -4.58 11.03 -3.10
CA ARG A 336 -4.87 9.60 -2.93
C ARG A 336 -3.66 8.79 -2.46
N GLN A 337 -2.48 9.15 -2.97
CA GLN A 337 -1.21 8.47 -2.70
C GLN A 337 -0.95 8.33 -1.19
N ASP A 338 -1.00 9.46 -0.48
CA ASP A 338 -0.78 9.52 0.96
C ASP A 338 -1.94 8.87 1.74
N TRP A 339 -3.18 8.96 1.23
CA TRP A 339 -4.36 8.37 1.85
C TRP A 339 -4.31 6.84 1.86
N ILE A 340 -3.97 6.20 0.73
CA ILE A 340 -3.79 4.73 0.64
C ILE A 340 -2.74 4.27 1.64
N TYR A 341 -1.60 4.97 1.70
CA TYR A 341 -0.51 4.59 2.58
C TYR A 341 -0.83 4.76 4.07
N TYR A 342 -1.48 5.86 4.44
CA TYR A 342 -1.73 6.15 5.85
C TYR A 342 -2.88 5.33 6.45
N TRP A 343 -3.98 5.11 5.72
CA TRP A 343 -5.17 4.44 6.28
C TRP A 343 -5.35 2.99 5.88
N HIS A 344 -4.86 2.59 4.71
CA HIS A 344 -5.15 1.26 4.15
C HIS A 344 -3.95 0.32 4.19
N GLY A 345 -2.76 0.82 4.55
CA GLY A 345 -1.55 0.00 4.52
C GLY A 345 -1.14 -0.41 3.10
N GLY A 346 -1.76 0.16 2.06
CA GLY A 346 -1.25 0.01 0.70
C GLY A 346 -0.01 0.87 0.48
N ARG A 347 0.75 0.63 -0.57
CA ARG A 347 1.84 1.52 -0.98
C ARG A 347 1.53 2.06 -2.36
N GLU A 348 1.30 3.36 -2.47
CA GLU A 348 0.99 4.02 -3.75
C GLU A 348 2.09 5.02 -4.13
N THR A 349 2.44 5.06 -5.41
CA THR A 349 3.21 6.16 -6.01
C THR A 349 2.36 6.91 -7.04
N THR A 350 2.68 8.19 -7.25
CA THR A 350 2.12 9.00 -8.33
C THR A 350 3.13 9.05 -9.46
N ILE A 351 2.75 8.64 -10.67
CA ILE A 351 3.69 8.51 -11.79
C ILE A 351 3.28 9.46 -12.92
N GLU A 352 4.10 10.47 -13.14
CA GLU A 352 3.97 11.46 -14.20
C GLU A 352 4.57 10.90 -15.49
N LEU A 353 3.71 10.50 -16.44
CA LEU A 353 4.15 9.73 -17.61
C LEU A 353 4.80 10.60 -18.68
N TRP A 354 4.38 11.86 -18.80
CA TRP A 354 4.79 12.74 -19.89
C TRP A 354 4.47 14.22 -19.66
N ASN A 355 5.34 15.10 -20.17
CA ASN A 355 5.19 16.56 -20.05
C ASN A 355 3.98 17.14 -20.83
N ILE A 356 3.39 16.38 -21.75
CA ILE A 356 2.19 16.82 -22.49
C ILE A 356 0.99 16.02 -21.97
N LYS A 357 0.06 16.71 -21.29
CA LYS A 357 -1.12 16.13 -20.65
C LYS A 357 -2.06 15.41 -21.62
N ASN A 358 -2.44 16.09 -22.71
CA ASN A 358 -3.36 15.57 -23.73
C ASN A 358 -2.71 15.65 -25.13
N PRO A 359 -1.79 14.73 -25.46
CA PRO A 359 -1.03 14.80 -26.70
C PRO A 359 -1.79 14.21 -27.91
N PRO A 360 -1.38 14.52 -29.15
CA PRO A 360 -1.88 13.83 -30.34
C PRO A 360 -1.64 12.31 -30.25
N GLY A 361 -2.63 11.49 -30.62
CA GLY A 361 -2.53 10.05 -30.45
C GLY A 361 -1.34 9.39 -31.17
N SER A 362 -0.82 10.00 -32.24
CA SER A 362 0.38 9.55 -32.97
C SER A 362 1.63 9.37 -32.11
N VAL A 363 1.69 9.97 -30.92
CA VAL A 363 2.86 9.82 -30.02
C VAL A 363 2.71 8.65 -29.03
N LEU A 364 1.48 8.19 -28.79
CA LEU A 364 1.15 7.18 -27.78
C LEU A 364 1.87 5.84 -28.00
N PRO A 365 2.05 5.32 -29.24
CA PRO A 365 2.82 4.10 -29.45
C PRO A 365 4.25 4.20 -28.93
N GLY A 366 4.92 5.35 -29.14
CA GLY A 366 6.26 5.59 -28.61
C GLY A 366 6.28 5.85 -27.11
N ARG A 367 5.16 6.24 -26.48
CA ARG A 367 5.05 6.33 -25.02
C ARG A 367 4.90 4.94 -24.40
N TRP A 368 4.15 4.05 -25.04
CA TRP A 368 4.05 2.65 -24.62
C TRP A 368 5.41 1.96 -24.62
N GLU A 369 6.19 2.06 -25.69
CA GLU A 369 7.51 1.40 -25.75
C GLU A 369 8.44 1.86 -24.61
N ASN A 370 8.29 3.11 -24.16
CA ASN A 370 9.10 3.66 -23.08
C ASN A 370 8.60 3.30 -21.67
N ASN A 371 7.34 2.88 -21.52
CA ASN A 371 6.73 2.57 -20.22
C ASN A 371 6.42 1.09 -20.01
N ARG A 372 6.34 0.28 -21.08
CA ARG A 372 5.97 -1.15 -20.98
C ARG A 372 6.83 -1.89 -19.97
N GLU A 373 8.15 -1.73 -20.04
CA GLU A 373 9.06 -2.39 -19.09
C GLU A 373 8.84 -1.88 -17.67
N SER A 374 8.67 -0.57 -17.48
CA SER A 374 8.41 0.01 -16.16
C SER A 374 7.10 -0.46 -15.53
N PHE A 375 6.03 -0.62 -16.32
CA PHE A 375 4.77 -1.16 -15.80
C PHE A 375 4.95 -2.57 -15.22
N LEU A 376 5.65 -3.45 -15.96
CA LEU A 376 5.89 -4.83 -15.53
C LEU A 376 6.87 -4.89 -14.35
N ALA A 377 7.99 -4.17 -14.42
CA ALA A 377 9.02 -4.16 -13.38
C ALA A 377 8.51 -3.62 -12.03
N TYR A 378 7.58 -2.65 -12.07
CA TYR A 378 6.95 -2.13 -10.87
C TYR A 378 5.94 -3.11 -10.28
N MET A 379 5.11 -3.79 -11.11
CA MET A 379 4.23 -4.87 -10.64
C MET A 379 5.03 -5.97 -9.92
N GLU A 380 6.18 -6.38 -10.48
CA GLU A 380 7.05 -7.39 -9.88
C GLU A 380 7.54 -7.04 -8.46
N GLN A 381 7.51 -5.77 -8.04
CA GLN A 381 7.87 -5.39 -6.68
C GLN A 381 6.84 -5.88 -5.64
N ALA A 382 5.61 -6.19 -6.05
CA ALA A 382 4.59 -6.78 -5.16
C ALA A 382 4.96 -8.20 -4.66
N PHE A 383 5.93 -8.87 -5.31
CA PHE A 383 6.40 -10.19 -4.89
C PHE A 383 7.50 -10.17 -3.82
N LYS A 384 7.93 -9.00 -3.35
CA LYS A 384 9.07 -8.84 -2.43
C LYS A 384 8.64 -8.63 -0.98
N GLY A 385 9.59 -8.71 -0.05
CA GLY A 385 9.36 -8.45 1.37
C GLY A 385 8.99 -9.70 2.17
N ILE A 386 7.93 -9.62 2.97
CA ILE A 386 7.36 -10.75 3.72
C ILE A 386 5.88 -10.91 3.36
N ARG A 387 5.39 -12.14 3.46
CA ARG A 387 3.96 -12.46 3.31
C ARG A 387 3.58 -13.65 4.18
N GLY A 388 2.31 -13.87 4.41
CA GLY A 388 1.84 -15.03 5.19
C GLY A 388 0.36 -14.97 5.47
N ILE A 389 -0.17 -15.99 6.13
CA ILE A 389 -1.56 -16.03 6.62
C ILE A 389 -1.59 -15.92 8.15
N VAL A 390 -2.50 -15.11 8.68
CA VAL A 390 -2.81 -15.03 10.11
C VAL A 390 -4.13 -15.74 10.41
N THR A 391 -4.09 -16.71 11.31
CA THR A 391 -5.26 -17.52 11.70
C THR A 391 -5.48 -17.57 13.21
N ASP A 392 -6.67 -17.96 13.62
CA ASP A 392 -6.96 -18.39 14.98
C ASP A 392 -6.34 -19.77 15.23
N SER A 393 -5.48 -19.88 16.25
CA SER A 393 -4.77 -21.13 16.59
C SER A 393 -5.65 -22.30 17.05
N LEU A 394 -6.91 -22.05 17.43
CA LEU A 394 -7.86 -23.07 17.87
C LEU A 394 -8.77 -23.54 16.73
N THR A 395 -9.26 -22.63 15.90
CA THR A 395 -10.23 -22.93 14.83
C THR A 395 -9.59 -23.04 13.45
N GLY A 396 -8.41 -22.45 13.25
CA GLY A 396 -7.76 -22.30 11.95
C GLY A 396 -8.42 -21.27 11.04
N THR A 397 -9.36 -20.47 11.54
CA THR A 397 -10.06 -19.47 10.73
C THR A 397 -9.15 -18.25 10.47
N PRO A 398 -9.18 -17.67 9.26
CA PRO A 398 -8.57 -16.38 8.96
C PRO A 398 -8.93 -15.29 9.98
N LEU A 399 -8.00 -14.37 10.23
CA LEU A 399 -8.19 -13.23 11.13
C LEU A 399 -7.96 -11.91 10.42
N ALA A 400 -8.78 -10.91 10.76
CA ALA A 400 -8.44 -9.50 10.56
C ALA A 400 -7.34 -9.11 11.56
N ALA A 401 -6.11 -9.00 11.07
CA ALA A 401 -4.90 -8.80 11.85
C ALA A 401 -4.10 -7.61 11.31
N ARG A 402 -3.23 -7.09 12.16
CA ARG A 402 -2.32 -5.98 11.92
C ARG A 402 -0.89 -6.48 12.05
N ILE A 403 -0.07 -6.12 11.07
CA ILE A 403 1.36 -6.46 11.00
C ILE A 403 2.16 -5.17 11.12
N ASP A 404 2.99 -5.09 12.15
CA ASP A 404 3.93 -3.99 12.39
C ASP A 404 5.38 -4.49 12.30
N ILE A 405 6.29 -3.62 11.84
CA ILE A 405 7.72 -3.89 11.76
C ILE A 405 8.44 -3.04 12.80
N VAL A 406 9.17 -3.68 13.73
CA VAL A 406 9.90 -2.96 14.77
C VAL A 406 10.94 -2.03 14.12
N GLY A 407 10.84 -0.74 14.42
CA GLY A 407 11.72 0.29 13.86
C GLY A 407 11.18 0.98 12.59
N ILE A 408 10.05 0.52 12.03
CA ILE A 408 9.29 1.22 10.98
C ILE A 408 7.93 1.59 11.57
N ASP A 409 7.91 2.64 12.38
CA ASP A 409 6.74 3.05 13.14
C ASP A 409 5.68 3.72 12.25
N ASN A 410 4.39 3.51 12.56
CA ASN A 410 3.24 4.12 11.87
C ASN A 410 3.06 3.73 10.38
N ALA A 411 3.54 2.55 9.98
CA ALA A 411 3.28 2.00 8.64
C ALA A 411 2.87 0.52 8.68
N PRO A 412 1.77 0.18 9.40
CA PRO A 412 1.28 -1.18 9.45
C PRO A 412 0.78 -1.64 8.07
N VAL A 413 0.62 -2.96 7.93
CA VAL A 413 -0.26 -3.56 6.92
C VAL A 413 -1.28 -4.43 7.62
N PHE A 414 -2.33 -4.79 6.88
CA PHE A 414 -3.45 -5.55 7.40
C PHE A 414 -3.62 -6.83 6.60
N THR A 415 -4.20 -7.84 7.22
CA THR A 415 -4.61 -9.03 6.49
C THR A 415 -5.89 -8.77 5.71
N ASP A 416 -6.03 -9.47 4.58
CA ASP A 416 -7.35 -9.73 4.01
C ASP A 416 -8.09 -10.71 4.96
N PRO A 417 -9.30 -10.41 5.44
CA PRO A 417 -10.00 -11.29 6.38
C PRO A 417 -10.66 -12.52 5.73
N ASP A 418 -10.87 -12.55 4.42
CA ASP A 418 -11.48 -13.68 3.71
C ASP A 418 -10.49 -14.85 3.58
N VAL A 419 -9.22 -14.56 3.32
CA VAL A 419 -8.14 -15.56 3.24
C VAL A 419 -7.21 -15.54 4.47
N GLY A 420 -7.07 -14.39 5.11
CA GLY A 420 -6.19 -14.16 6.26
C GLY A 420 -4.77 -13.78 5.86
N ASP A 421 -4.50 -13.61 4.56
CA ASP A 421 -3.17 -13.33 4.06
C ASP A 421 -2.79 -11.85 4.21
N TYR A 422 -1.50 -11.59 4.28
CA TYR A 422 -0.92 -10.25 4.29
C TYR A 422 0.34 -10.21 3.44
N HIS A 423 0.64 -9.03 2.90
CA HIS A 423 1.87 -8.75 2.18
C HIS A 423 2.49 -7.46 2.71
N ARG A 424 3.73 -7.55 3.20
CA ARG A 424 4.49 -6.42 3.71
C ARG A 424 5.78 -6.27 2.91
N LEU A 425 5.75 -5.33 1.97
CA LEU A 425 6.86 -4.99 1.09
C LEU A 425 7.98 -4.37 1.92
N LEU A 426 9.20 -4.90 1.81
CA LEU A 426 10.37 -4.50 2.59
C LEU A 426 11.64 -4.65 1.76
N LEU A 427 12.62 -3.79 2.02
CA LEU A 427 13.97 -3.98 1.49
C LEU A 427 14.66 -5.17 2.17
N PRO A 428 15.69 -5.77 1.54
CA PRO A 428 16.47 -6.86 2.13
C PRO A 428 17.07 -6.47 3.49
N GLY A 429 16.92 -7.34 4.48
CA GLY A 429 17.33 -7.05 5.85
C GLY A 429 16.82 -8.08 6.86
N ASN A 430 17.12 -7.87 8.13
CA ASN A 430 16.56 -8.66 9.22
C ASN A 430 15.60 -7.78 10.03
N TYR A 431 14.40 -8.27 10.27
CA TYR A 431 13.34 -7.53 10.94
C TYR A 431 12.75 -8.32 12.10
N ASP A 432 12.29 -7.61 13.13
CA ASP A 432 11.37 -8.16 14.12
C ASP A 432 9.94 -7.76 13.71
N VAL A 433 9.06 -8.76 13.58
CA VAL A 433 7.70 -8.60 13.06
C VAL A 433 6.71 -8.83 14.18
N VAL A 434 5.82 -7.87 14.42
CA VAL A 434 4.77 -7.94 15.43
C VAL A 434 3.44 -8.20 14.74
N VAL A 435 2.74 -9.25 15.16
CA VAL A 435 1.43 -9.62 14.61
C VAL A 435 0.39 -9.55 15.71
N SER A 436 -0.69 -8.80 15.47
CA SER A 436 -1.74 -8.55 16.45
C SER A 436 -3.13 -8.62 15.83
N ALA A 437 -4.13 -9.01 16.60
CA ALA A 437 -5.54 -8.98 16.20
C ALA A 437 -6.40 -8.68 17.43
N ASP A 438 -7.56 -8.06 17.21
CA ASP A 438 -8.49 -7.72 18.29
C ASP A 438 -8.97 -8.98 19.01
N SER A 439 -8.88 -8.98 20.34
CA SER A 439 -9.19 -10.16 21.17
C SER A 439 -8.23 -11.33 21.00
N TYR A 440 -6.98 -11.13 20.57
CA TYR A 440 -5.92 -12.14 20.54
C TYR A 440 -4.66 -11.70 21.31
N TYR A 441 -3.85 -12.67 21.77
CA TYR A 441 -2.51 -12.37 22.24
C TYR A 441 -1.61 -12.00 21.05
N THR A 442 -0.91 -10.87 21.16
CA THR A 442 0.12 -10.44 20.19
C THR A 442 1.29 -11.42 20.17
N ASP A 443 1.80 -11.73 18.98
CA ASP A 443 3.03 -12.49 18.79
C ASP A 443 4.14 -11.62 18.16
N THR A 444 5.39 -12.02 18.36
CA THR A 444 6.56 -11.35 17.77
C THR A 444 7.53 -12.37 17.21
N LEU A 445 7.74 -12.30 15.90
CA LEU A 445 8.71 -13.11 15.17
C LEU A 445 10.04 -12.34 15.11
N TYR A 446 11.07 -12.87 15.75
CA TYR A 446 12.38 -12.20 15.85
C TYR A 446 13.32 -12.60 14.72
N ASN A 447 14.09 -11.63 14.22
CA ASN A 447 15.16 -11.82 13.24
C ASN A 447 14.70 -12.57 11.97
N VAL A 448 13.58 -12.14 11.41
CA VAL A 448 13.05 -12.56 10.12
C VAL A 448 13.95 -12.01 9.01
N LEU A 449 14.52 -12.90 8.20
CA LEU A 449 15.35 -12.52 7.05
C LEU A 449 14.46 -12.20 5.85
N VAL A 450 14.66 -11.03 5.25
CA VAL A 450 14.11 -10.61 3.96
C VAL A 450 15.24 -10.58 2.94
N THR A 451 15.02 -11.20 1.78
CA THR A 451 15.95 -11.22 0.65
C THR A 451 15.43 -10.34 -0.49
N ASP A 452 16.28 -10.06 -1.48
CA ASP A 452 15.90 -9.30 -2.69
C ASP A 452 15.15 -10.14 -3.74
N SER A 453 14.75 -11.36 -3.38
CA SER A 453 14.07 -12.31 -4.25
C SER A 453 12.56 -12.31 -3.95
N VAL A 454 11.94 -13.49 -4.05
CA VAL A 454 10.57 -13.72 -3.57
C VAL A 454 10.42 -13.44 -2.08
N ALA A 455 9.23 -13.01 -1.69
CA ALA A 455 8.86 -12.68 -0.33
C ALA A 455 9.08 -13.88 0.62
N THR A 456 9.49 -13.58 1.85
CA THR A 456 9.64 -14.59 2.90
C THR A 456 8.28 -14.92 3.50
N ARG A 457 7.92 -16.22 3.46
CA ARG A 457 6.64 -16.73 3.97
C ARG A 457 6.65 -16.88 5.50
N LEU A 458 5.63 -16.33 6.16
CA LEU A 458 5.50 -16.24 7.62
C LEU A 458 4.03 -16.45 8.05
N ASP A 459 3.59 -17.69 8.15
CA ASP A 459 2.25 -17.99 8.68
C ASP A 459 2.23 -17.89 10.20
N VAL A 460 1.19 -17.25 10.76
CA VAL A 460 1.04 -17.00 12.20
C VAL A 460 -0.33 -17.48 12.67
N ALA A 461 -0.34 -18.25 13.76
CA ALA A 461 -1.57 -18.69 14.40
C ALA A 461 -1.69 -18.03 15.79
N LEU A 462 -2.58 -17.04 15.92
CA LEU A 462 -2.76 -16.28 17.16
C LEU A 462 -3.70 -17.00 18.14
N LEU A 463 -3.40 -16.86 19.43
CA LEU A 463 -4.23 -17.44 20.50
C LEU A 463 -5.32 -16.44 20.95
N PRO A 464 -6.63 -16.78 20.89
CA PRO A 464 -7.68 -15.86 21.30
C PRO A 464 -7.64 -15.57 22.81
N LEU A 465 -7.84 -14.30 23.17
CA LEU A 465 -8.16 -13.84 24.52
C LEU A 465 -9.55 -14.39 24.87
N SER A 466 -9.61 -15.37 25.77
CA SER A 466 -10.91 -15.94 26.16
C SER A 466 -11.83 -14.84 26.73
N PRO A 467 -13.04 -14.59 26.15
CA PRO A 467 -13.98 -13.65 26.74
C PRO A 467 -14.37 -14.19 28.11
N THR A 468 -14.23 -13.36 29.15
CA THR A 468 -14.51 -13.75 30.53
C THR A 468 -15.99 -14.03 30.75
N GLY A 469 -16.41 -15.27 30.45
CA GLY A 469 -17.58 -15.93 31.00
C GLY A 469 -17.13 -16.91 32.08
N ILE A 470 -17.07 -16.45 33.32
CA ILE A 470 -16.71 -17.24 34.53
C ILE A 470 -15.28 -17.83 34.49
N GLN A 471 -14.39 -17.20 35.26
CA GLN A 471 -12.98 -17.55 35.41
C GLN A 471 -12.75 -19.03 35.76
N THR A 472 -12.20 -19.78 34.81
CA THR A 472 -11.19 -20.80 35.09
C THR A 472 -9.84 -20.24 34.68
N ALA A 473 -8.98 -19.98 35.67
CA ALA A 473 -7.67 -19.35 35.48
C ALA A 473 -6.86 -20.02 34.35
N SER A 474 -6.38 -19.21 33.40
CA SER A 474 -5.60 -19.68 32.25
C SER A 474 -4.17 -20.04 32.66
N ALA A 475 -3.54 -20.94 31.90
CA ALA A 475 -2.14 -21.35 32.10
C ALA A 475 -1.15 -20.17 32.14
N GLU A 476 -1.52 -19.03 31.56
CA GLU A 476 -0.73 -17.80 31.54
C GLU A 476 -0.81 -17.01 32.85
N GLN A 477 -2.00 -16.90 33.46
CA GLN A 477 -2.14 -16.38 34.83
C GLN A 477 -1.40 -17.27 35.85
N LEU A 478 -1.45 -18.58 35.65
CA LEU A 478 -0.69 -19.59 36.39
C LEU A 478 0.83 -19.44 36.19
N SER A 479 1.27 -19.15 34.97
CA SER A 479 2.68 -18.89 34.63
C SER A 479 3.21 -17.64 35.33
N GLN A 480 2.39 -16.62 35.55
CA GLN A 480 2.75 -15.45 36.37
C GLN A 480 2.83 -15.75 37.88
N GLN A 481 2.22 -16.86 38.35
CA GLN A 481 2.32 -17.28 39.76
C GLN A 481 3.63 -17.99 40.10
N VAL A 482 4.40 -18.42 39.11
CA VAL A 482 5.66 -19.15 39.32
C VAL A 482 6.80 -18.52 38.52
N TYR A 483 7.92 -18.28 39.19
CA TYR A 483 9.15 -17.81 38.56
C TYR A 483 10.28 -18.78 38.90
N LEU A 484 11.01 -19.24 37.89
CA LEU A 484 12.20 -20.07 38.04
C LEU A 484 13.43 -19.23 37.68
N TYR A 485 14.31 -19.00 38.66
CA TYR A 485 15.54 -18.27 38.44
C TYR A 485 16.58 -19.18 37.79
N SER A 486 17.54 -18.58 37.07
CA SER A 486 18.74 -19.28 36.63
C SER A 486 19.50 -19.84 37.83
N ASN A 487 20.00 -21.07 37.69
CA ASN A 487 20.82 -21.69 38.72
C ASN A 487 22.14 -20.94 38.93
N TYR A 488 22.63 -20.87 40.16
CA TYR A 488 23.92 -20.27 40.48
C TYR A 488 24.69 -21.10 41.53
N PRO A 489 26.01 -21.35 41.34
CA PRO A 489 26.80 -21.02 40.15
C PRO A 489 26.37 -21.82 38.90
N ASN A 490 26.66 -21.30 37.71
CA ASN A 490 26.55 -22.01 36.43
C ASN A 490 27.65 -21.49 35.49
N PRO A 491 28.67 -22.30 35.11
CA PRO A 491 28.87 -23.71 35.47
C PRO A 491 29.14 -23.93 36.97
N PHE A 492 28.91 -25.14 37.47
CA PHE A 492 29.06 -25.47 38.90
C PHE A 492 29.93 -26.69 39.17
N ASN A 493 30.51 -26.77 40.38
CA ASN A 493 31.29 -27.91 40.87
C ASN A 493 31.28 -28.02 42.42
N PRO A 494 30.80 -29.12 43.02
CA PRO A 494 29.72 -29.97 42.54
C PRO A 494 28.34 -29.42 42.92
N VAL A 495 28.26 -28.23 43.54
CA VAL A 495 27.02 -27.67 44.10
C VAL A 495 26.51 -26.48 43.30
N THR A 496 25.23 -26.50 42.94
CA THR A 496 24.46 -25.36 42.40
C THR A 496 23.19 -25.14 43.21
N HIS A 497 22.69 -23.92 43.21
CA HIS A 497 21.44 -23.52 43.86
C HIS A 497 20.38 -23.26 42.80
N LEU A 498 19.19 -23.82 43.01
CA LEU A 498 18.01 -23.65 42.16
C LEU A 498 16.98 -22.85 42.95
N SER A 499 16.79 -21.60 42.55
CA SER A 499 15.86 -20.69 43.22
C SER A 499 14.58 -20.54 42.41
N PHE A 500 13.44 -20.49 43.09
CA PHE A 500 12.15 -20.23 42.46
C PHE A 500 11.22 -19.48 43.42
N ARG A 501 10.29 -18.70 42.85
CA ARG A 501 9.26 -17.97 43.57
C ARG A 501 7.89 -18.52 43.21
N ILE A 502 7.05 -18.77 44.21
CA ILE A 502 5.63 -19.07 44.02
C ILE A 502 4.77 -18.03 44.73
N ARG A 503 3.73 -17.53 44.05
CA ARG A 503 2.83 -16.48 44.56
C ARG A 503 1.54 -17.03 45.18
N GLN A 504 1.29 -18.33 45.02
CA GLN A 504 0.12 -19.03 45.53
C GLN A 504 0.52 -20.39 46.11
N LYS A 505 -0.25 -20.88 47.10
CA LYS A 505 -0.10 -22.23 47.65
C LYS A 505 -0.36 -23.28 46.57
N GLY A 506 0.56 -24.22 46.39
CA GLY A 506 0.44 -25.26 45.38
C GLY A 506 1.46 -26.38 45.52
N TRP A 507 1.23 -27.45 44.78
CA TRP A 507 2.15 -28.58 44.67
C TRP A 507 3.30 -28.20 43.76
N VAL A 508 4.54 -28.38 44.23
CA VAL A 508 5.75 -28.15 43.45
C VAL A 508 6.51 -29.46 43.31
N ARG A 509 6.90 -29.76 42.06
CA ARG A 509 7.80 -30.85 41.72
C ARG A 509 8.99 -30.33 40.92
N LEU A 510 10.18 -30.33 41.53
CA LEU A 510 11.45 -29.91 40.93
C LEU A 510 12.31 -31.14 40.63
N VAL A 511 12.63 -31.35 39.35
CA VAL A 511 13.32 -32.55 38.87
C VAL A 511 14.50 -32.18 38.00
N ILE A 512 15.57 -32.97 38.09
CA ILE A 512 16.73 -32.89 37.20
C ILE A 512 16.69 -34.03 36.21
N TYR A 513 16.95 -33.71 34.95
CA TYR A 513 17.04 -34.63 33.83
C TYR A 513 18.42 -34.57 33.16
N ASP A 514 18.82 -35.69 32.58
CA ASP A 514 19.92 -35.71 31.61
C ASP A 514 19.44 -35.28 30.21
N LEU A 515 20.37 -35.16 29.26
CA LEU A 515 20.05 -34.77 27.87
C LEU A 515 19.16 -35.77 27.11
N LEU A 516 19.01 -37.00 27.62
CA LEU A 516 18.11 -38.01 27.05
C LEU A 516 16.71 -37.96 27.71
N GLY A 517 16.46 -36.99 28.59
CA GLY A 517 15.21 -36.83 29.31
C GLY A 517 15.01 -37.83 30.46
N ARG A 518 16.05 -38.59 30.85
CA ARG A 518 15.96 -39.53 31.98
C ARG A 518 16.05 -38.77 33.29
N THR A 519 15.22 -39.13 34.26
CA THR A 519 15.26 -38.53 35.60
C THR A 519 16.58 -38.88 36.29
N VAL A 520 17.29 -37.86 36.73
CA VAL A 520 18.54 -37.97 37.49
C VAL A 520 18.26 -37.87 38.98
N LYS A 521 17.47 -36.86 39.38
CA LYS A 521 17.15 -36.61 40.78
C LYS A 521 15.84 -35.83 40.94
N VAL A 522 15.01 -36.24 41.89
CA VAL A 522 13.87 -35.42 42.35
C VAL A 522 14.33 -34.60 43.56
N LEU A 523 14.40 -33.28 43.39
CA LEU A 523 14.89 -32.39 44.45
C LEU A 523 13.79 -31.96 45.41
N GLN A 524 12.56 -31.84 44.90
CA GLN A 524 11.41 -31.43 45.69
C GLN A 524 10.14 -32.00 45.06
N ASP A 525 9.22 -32.50 45.89
CA ASP A 525 7.90 -33.00 45.47
C ASP A 525 6.91 -32.88 46.64
N GLN A 526 6.37 -31.66 46.85
CA GLN A 526 5.52 -31.37 48.00
C GLN A 526 4.63 -30.14 47.80
N LEU A 527 3.57 -30.07 48.61
CA LEU A 527 2.71 -28.88 48.74
C LEU A 527 3.42 -27.78 49.53
N ILE A 528 3.58 -26.59 48.94
CA ILE A 528 4.25 -25.44 49.57
C ILE A 528 3.38 -24.18 49.54
N SER A 529 3.68 -23.24 50.44
CA SER A 529 2.95 -21.95 50.59
C SER A 529 3.62 -20.84 49.77
N PRO A 530 2.98 -19.68 49.52
CA PRO A 530 3.61 -18.59 48.78
C PRO A 530 4.95 -18.15 49.42
N GLY A 531 5.96 -17.93 48.59
CA GLY A 531 7.31 -17.56 49.04
C GLY A 531 8.38 -17.76 47.97
N GLU A 532 9.61 -17.42 48.35
CA GLU A 532 10.82 -17.77 47.61
C GLU A 532 11.49 -18.99 48.25
N TYR A 533 12.01 -19.85 47.40
CA TYR A 533 12.60 -21.13 47.77
C TYR A 533 13.92 -21.30 47.05
N GLU A 534 14.87 -21.94 47.72
CA GLU A 534 16.15 -22.32 47.15
C GLU A 534 16.42 -23.79 47.51
N VAL A 535 16.82 -24.57 46.51
CA VAL A 535 17.18 -25.97 46.68
C VAL A 535 18.57 -26.21 46.09
N SER A 536 19.49 -26.73 46.89
CA SER A 536 20.84 -27.07 46.42
C SER A 536 20.87 -28.46 45.81
N TRP A 537 21.59 -28.60 44.70
CA TRP A 537 21.94 -29.91 44.13
C TRP A 537 23.44 -30.10 44.14
N ASN A 538 23.90 -31.23 44.68
CA ASN A 538 25.31 -31.59 44.85
C ASN A 538 25.83 -32.58 43.78
N ALA A 539 25.25 -32.54 42.57
CA ALA A 539 25.61 -33.43 41.45
C ALA A 539 25.53 -34.93 41.79
N THR A 540 24.48 -35.35 42.49
CA THR A 540 24.19 -36.77 42.77
C THR A 540 22.86 -37.21 42.16
N ASN A 541 22.68 -38.51 41.92
CA ASN A 541 21.39 -39.10 41.54
C ASN A 541 20.52 -39.40 42.79
N ASP A 542 19.36 -40.03 42.60
CA ASP A 542 18.46 -40.45 43.70
C ASP A 542 19.07 -41.53 44.63
N HIS A 543 20.10 -42.25 44.19
CA HIS A 543 20.86 -43.20 45.01
C HIS A 543 22.01 -42.55 45.79
N GLY A 544 22.20 -41.23 45.66
CA GLY A 544 23.30 -40.48 46.27
C GLY A 544 24.64 -40.64 45.53
N GLU A 545 24.63 -41.26 44.35
CA GLU A 545 25.84 -41.50 43.56
C GLU A 545 26.20 -40.27 42.74
N PRO A 546 27.49 -39.92 42.62
CA PRO A 546 27.94 -38.78 41.82
C PRO A 546 27.64 -38.95 40.31
N VAL A 547 27.06 -37.94 39.64
CA VAL A 547 26.80 -37.97 38.18
C VAL A 547 27.98 -37.41 37.35
N SER A 548 28.07 -37.73 36.06
CA SER A 548 29.17 -37.30 35.17
C SER A 548 29.13 -35.79 34.85
N SER A 549 30.26 -35.18 34.52
CA SER A 549 30.30 -33.82 33.95
C SER A 549 29.45 -33.74 32.67
N GLY A 550 28.80 -32.61 32.44
CA GLY A 550 27.92 -32.43 31.29
C GLY A 550 26.76 -31.45 31.52
N VAL A 551 25.89 -31.35 30.53
CA VAL A 551 24.68 -30.50 30.56
C VAL A 551 23.53 -31.28 31.18
N TYR A 552 22.80 -30.63 32.07
CA TYR A 552 21.59 -31.13 32.71
C TYR A 552 20.46 -30.12 32.55
N ILE A 553 19.22 -30.60 32.57
CA ILE A 553 18.01 -29.78 32.54
C ILE A 553 17.35 -29.88 33.92
N TYR A 554 16.98 -28.74 34.51
CA TYR A 554 16.10 -28.72 35.68
C TYR A 554 14.73 -28.22 35.27
N GLN A 555 13.69 -28.88 35.74
CA GLN A 555 12.30 -28.55 35.44
C GLN A 555 11.50 -28.41 36.74
N LEU A 556 10.79 -27.31 36.87
CA LEU A 556 9.87 -26.99 37.94
C LEU A 556 8.44 -27.11 37.42
N ASN A 557 7.68 -28.07 37.95
CA ASN A 557 6.24 -28.17 37.73
C ASN A 557 5.50 -27.60 38.95
N PHE A 558 4.58 -26.67 38.73
CA PHE A 558 3.75 -26.07 39.76
C PHE A 558 2.27 -26.28 39.45
N GLN A 559 1.50 -26.76 40.42
CA GLN A 559 0.05 -26.92 40.34
C GLN A 559 -0.59 -26.25 41.56
N PRO A 560 -1.43 -25.21 41.43
CA PRO A 560 -2.08 -24.61 42.57
C PRO A 560 -2.94 -25.60 43.33
N HIS A 561 -3.05 -25.44 44.64
CA HIS A 561 -3.86 -26.34 45.47
C HIS A 561 -5.36 -26.28 45.12
N THR A 562 -5.81 -25.16 44.55
CA THR A 562 -7.21 -24.88 44.26
C THR A 562 -7.60 -25.14 42.80
N GLN A 563 -6.66 -25.58 41.95
CA GLN A 563 -6.87 -25.72 40.50
C GLN A 563 -6.21 -27.00 39.97
N PRO A 564 -6.81 -27.68 38.97
CA PRO A 564 -6.25 -28.90 38.40
C PRO A 564 -5.12 -28.66 37.39
N LEU A 565 -4.97 -27.43 36.89
CA LEU A 565 -3.95 -27.05 35.89
C LEU A 565 -2.56 -26.91 36.52
N SER A 566 -1.54 -27.37 35.81
CA SER A 566 -0.14 -27.21 36.18
C SER A 566 0.62 -26.40 35.12
N VAL A 567 1.70 -25.76 35.54
CA VAL A 567 2.63 -25.03 34.68
C VAL A 567 4.04 -25.56 34.90
N SER A 568 4.81 -25.64 33.82
CA SER A 568 6.20 -26.10 33.82
C SER A 568 7.14 -24.96 33.43
N LYS A 569 8.25 -24.80 34.17
CA LYS A 569 9.39 -23.93 33.84
C LYS A 569 10.65 -24.78 33.80
N GLN A 570 11.58 -24.47 32.91
CA GLN A 570 12.83 -25.23 32.79
C GLN A 570 14.04 -24.34 32.58
N GLY A 571 15.21 -24.85 32.95
CA GLY A 571 16.49 -24.23 32.66
C GLY A 571 17.59 -25.26 32.44
N LYS A 572 18.73 -24.79 31.92
CA LYS A 572 19.90 -25.62 31.59
C LYS A 572 21.06 -25.27 32.52
N MET A 573 21.80 -26.28 32.95
CA MET A 573 22.97 -26.12 33.83
C MET A 573 24.14 -26.99 33.35
N LEU A 574 25.37 -26.51 33.57
CA LEU A 574 26.62 -27.17 33.19
C LEU A 574 27.41 -27.60 34.44
N LEU A 575 27.56 -28.91 34.64
CA LEU A 575 28.43 -29.49 35.67
C LEU A 575 29.85 -29.65 35.13
N LEU A 576 30.80 -29.02 35.81
CA LEU A 576 32.23 -29.23 35.60
C LEU A 576 32.77 -30.00 36.80
N ARG A 577 33.39 -31.16 36.58
CA ARG A 577 34.17 -31.86 37.61
C ARG A 577 35.63 -31.86 37.28
#